data_AF-A0A382JBL9-F1
#
_entry.id   AF-A0A382JBL9-F1
#
_cell.length_a   1.000
_cell.length_b   1.000
_cell.length_c   1.000
_cell.angle_alpha   90.00
_cell.angle_beta   90.00
_cell.angle_gamma   90.00
#
_symmetry.space_group_name_H-M   'P 1'
#
loop_
_entity.id
_entity.type
_entity.pdbx_description
1 polymer ?
#
loop_
_entity_poly.entity_id
_entity_poly.type
_entity_poly.pdbx_seq_one_letter_code
_entity_poly.pdbx_strand_id
1 'polypeptide(L)'
;MYVVDEGRDILRWKLNLSTAQIQALLERVWTLSETAAYPYFFLQQNCATLLVDLINSILPHEKAANHSGVAGRSPAQALDALYYVKTASGQPLLEYIPSRMLSMRSASVKSNSALKDIELELAQQLESGDKDLFLLAQHPDEAIRSGAYRRMATALGTVMKTHPLLVSQYFLHRGIIESYWNAKDNLAHEEKLRDETFRELDKIEKELPELIEKRSQEHARALLPTQARLLVSNIAHIIGSLETTDAGARHAGYASIVEYARQAPPSQRDLVDHLRCLALLRAVANSDNLKITHEALFEELFLVEPTVTLSRQRYLQSYRELLDNRHSTVISPAILALQRTKEELLSH
;
A
#
# COMPACT_ATOMS: atom_id res chain seq x y z
N MET A 1 11.00 -3.01 -14.33
CA MET A 1 10.74 -1.55 -14.45
C MET A 1 10.17 -1.12 -13.10
N TYR A 2 10.83 -0.20 -12.40
CA TYR A 2 10.27 0.37 -11.16
C TYR A 2 9.06 1.22 -11.55
N VAL A 3 7.89 0.90 -10.99
CA VAL A 3 6.66 1.65 -11.23
C VAL A 3 6.57 2.73 -10.17
N VAL A 4 6.60 3.99 -10.59
CA VAL A 4 6.34 5.11 -9.67
C VAL A 4 4.84 5.32 -9.62
N ASP A 5 4.23 4.76 -8.59
CA ASP A 5 2.78 4.82 -8.35
C ASP A 5 2.32 6.23 -7.93
N GLU A 6 3.21 7.02 -7.32
CA GLU A 6 2.91 8.34 -6.76
C GLU A 6 2.62 9.45 -7.81
N GLY A 7 2.43 9.12 -9.09
CA GLY A 7 2.09 10.06 -10.15
C GLY A 7 3.14 11.16 -10.42
N ARG A 8 4.33 11.04 -9.83
CA ARG A 8 5.42 12.03 -9.91
C ARG A 8 6.66 11.43 -10.55
N ASP A 9 7.40 12.24 -11.30
CA ASP A 9 8.70 11.82 -11.81
C ASP A 9 9.73 11.81 -10.68
N ILE A 10 10.57 10.78 -10.62
CA ILE A 10 11.60 10.62 -9.59
C ILE A 10 12.96 11.02 -10.14
N LEU A 11 13.66 11.88 -9.40
CA LEU A 11 15.06 12.18 -9.62
C LEU A 11 15.93 11.01 -9.12
N ARG A 12 16.99 10.71 -9.85
CA ARG A 12 17.82 9.54 -9.57
C ARG A 12 19.18 9.95 -9.05
N TRP A 13 19.58 9.33 -7.96
CA TRP A 13 20.93 9.40 -7.44
C TRP A 13 21.51 7.99 -7.34
N LYS A 14 22.79 7.86 -7.70
CA LYS A 14 23.57 6.64 -7.58
C LYS A 14 24.42 6.73 -6.33
N LEU A 15 24.44 5.65 -5.54
CA LEU A 15 25.42 5.48 -4.48
C LEU A 15 26.64 4.73 -5.03
N ASN A 16 27.81 5.36 -4.96
CA ASN A 16 29.08 4.79 -5.38
C ASN A 16 29.66 3.93 -4.25
N LEU A 17 29.05 2.75 -4.05
CA LEU A 17 29.45 1.77 -3.06
C LEU A 17 30.34 0.68 -3.69
N SER A 18 31.29 0.16 -2.90
CA SER A 18 32.00 -1.08 -3.26
C SER A 18 31.07 -2.29 -3.16
N THR A 19 31.42 -3.41 -3.81
CA THR A 19 30.64 -4.66 -3.72
C THR A 19 30.42 -5.12 -2.28
N ALA A 20 31.47 -5.03 -1.44
CA ALA A 20 31.38 -5.39 -0.02
C ALA A 20 30.39 -4.49 0.74
N GLN A 21 30.37 -3.19 0.43
CA GLN A 21 29.43 -2.24 1.02
C GLN A 21 27.99 -2.47 0.54
N ILE A 22 27.80 -2.81 -0.73
CA ILE A 22 26.47 -3.18 -1.27
C ILE A 22 25.95 -4.41 -0.53
N GLN A 23 26.78 -5.45 -0.40
CA GLN A 23 26.41 -6.66 0.32
C GLN A 23 26.02 -6.35 1.79
N ALA A 24 26.87 -5.63 2.51
CA ALA A 24 26.59 -5.25 3.90
C ALA A 24 25.33 -4.38 4.04
N LEU A 25 25.04 -3.52 3.05
CA LEU A 25 23.81 -2.73 3.05
C LEU A 25 22.58 -3.62 2.86
N LEU A 26 22.63 -4.58 1.92
CA LEU A 26 21.53 -5.50 1.67
C LEU A 26 21.27 -6.41 2.88
N GLU A 27 22.32 -6.93 3.53
CA GLU A 27 22.21 -7.72 4.75
C GLU A 27 21.53 -6.93 5.88
N ARG A 28 21.81 -5.63 5.98
CA ARG A 28 21.18 -4.76 6.98
C ARG A 28 19.75 -4.40 6.65
N VAL A 29 19.45 -4.12 5.38
CA VAL A 29 18.06 -3.92 4.93
C VAL A 29 17.23 -5.17 5.21
N TRP A 30 17.76 -6.35 4.91
CA TRP A 30 17.12 -7.63 5.23
C TRP A 30 16.94 -7.82 6.74
N THR A 31 17.97 -7.57 7.53
CA THR A 31 17.88 -7.68 9.00
C THR A 31 16.81 -6.73 9.55
N LEU A 32 16.76 -5.49 9.08
CA LEU A 32 15.73 -4.54 9.48
C LEU A 32 14.33 -4.99 9.06
N SER A 33 14.15 -5.56 7.87
CA SER A 33 12.83 -6.05 7.44
C SER A 33 12.31 -7.19 8.31
N GLU A 34 13.21 -8.02 8.85
CA GLU A 34 12.85 -9.16 9.69
C GLU A 34 12.68 -8.79 11.18
N THR A 35 13.43 -7.80 11.67
CA THR A 35 13.63 -7.62 13.12
C THR A 35 13.26 -6.25 13.67
N ALA A 36 13.15 -5.21 12.83
CA ALA A 36 13.07 -3.85 13.34
C ALA A 36 11.63 -3.35 13.51
N ALA A 37 11.29 -2.97 14.74
CA ALA A 37 10.24 -2.00 15.00
C ALA A 37 10.89 -0.60 15.06
N TYR A 38 10.86 0.13 13.95
CA TYR A 38 11.43 1.48 13.90
C TYR A 38 10.36 2.51 14.27
N PRO A 39 10.48 3.25 15.39
CA PRO A 39 9.52 4.27 15.76
C PRO A 39 9.61 5.41 14.73
N TYR A 40 8.57 5.53 13.91
CA TYR A 40 8.50 6.52 12.83
C TYR A 40 7.86 7.80 13.34
N PHE A 41 8.61 8.92 13.40
CA PHE A 41 8.01 10.23 13.59
C PHE A 41 8.18 11.09 12.34
N PHE A 42 7.14 11.87 12.01
CA PHE A 42 7.12 12.66 10.77
C PHE A 42 8.27 13.68 10.71
N LEU A 43 8.56 14.32 11.85
CA LEU A 43 9.62 15.31 11.97
C LEU A 43 10.97 14.65 12.25
N GLN A 44 11.08 13.70 13.18
CA GLN A 44 12.35 13.08 13.57
C GLN A 44 12.30 11.56 13.36
N GLN A 45 13.42 10.91 13.00
CA GLN A 45 13.42 9.44 12.80
C GLN A 45 12.38 8.99 11.75
N ASN A 46 12.30 9.71 10.63
CA ASN A 46 11.52 9.29 9.48
C ASN A 46 12.34 8.37 8.55
N CYS A 47 11.72 7.98 7.44
CA CYS A 47 12.34 7.13 6.41
C CYS A 47 13.65 7.72 5.84
N ALA A 48 13.77 9.04 5.80
CA ALA A 48 14.99 9.71 5.32
C ALA A 48 16.13 9.59 6.32
N THR A 49 15.84 9.64 7.63
CA THR A 49 16.84 9.46 8.69
C THR A 49 17.30 8.00 8.74
N LEU A 50 16.36 7.05 8.68
CA LEU A 50 16.67 5.62 8.60
C LEU A 50 17.56 5.28 7.41
N LEU A 51 17.30 5.89 6.25
CA LEU A 51 18.13 5.70 5.06
C LEU A 51 19.58 6.16 5.28
N VAL A 52 19.77 7.32 5.93
CA VAL A 52 21.12 7.82 6.25
C VAL A 52 21.80 6.91 7.26
N ASP A 53 21.10 6.41 8.28
CA ASP A 53 21.66 5.49 9.27
C ASP A 53 22.09 4.16 8.67
N LEU A 54 21.24 3.61 7.78
CA LEU A 54 21.56 2.42 6.99
C LEU A 54 22.83 2.61 6.18
N ILE A 55 22.97 3.75 5.49
CA ILE A 55 24.17 4.04 4.71
C ILE A 55 25.36 4.29 5.63
N ASN A 56 25.22 5.04 6.72
CA ASN A 56 26.32 5.30 7.66
C ASN A 56 26.88 4.03 8.27
N SER A 57 26.03 3.03 8.52
CA SER A 57 26.47 1.77 9.09
C SER A 57 27.51 1.04 8.20
N ILE A 58 27.46 1.20 6.87
CA ILE A 58 28.39 0.56 5.92
C ILE A 58 29.60 1.43 5.56
N LEU A 59 29.66 2.66 6.09
CA LEU A 59 30.77 3.58 5.84
C LEU A 59 31.79 3.50 6.99
N PRO A 60 33.08 3.78 6.73
CA PRO A 60 34.03 4.03 7.79
C PRO A 60 33.56 5.17 8.70
N HIS A 61 33.79 5.08 10.01
CA HIS A 61 33.30 6.04 11.00
C HIS A 61 33.68 7.50 10.67
N GLU A 62 34.90 7.72 10.17
CA GLU A 62 35.40 9.03 9.75
C GLU A 62 34.74 9.60 8.49
N LYS A 63 33.90 8.80 7.81
CA LYS A 63 33.15 9.16 6.60
C LYS A 63 31.64 9.09 6.78
N ALA A 64 31.16 8.92 8.01
CA ALA A 64 29.74 8.93 8.30
C ALA A 64 29.14 10.31 7.94
N ALA A 65 28.04 10.29 7.19
CA ALA A 65 27.25 11.47 6.91
C ALA A 65 26.68 12.02 8.21
N ASN A 66 27.00 13.26 8.52
CA ASN A 66 26.43 13.90 9.69
C ASN A 66 24.97 14.27 9.43
N HIS A 67 24.06 13.68 10.20
CA HIS A 67 22.64 13.99 10.16
C HIS A 67 22.16 14.83 11.35
N SER A 68 23.07 15.31 12.23
CA SER A 68 22.74 16.05 13.46
C SER A 68 21.95 17.34 13.17
N GLY A 69 20.68 17.38 13.54
CA GLY A 69 19.85 18.57 13.56
C GLY A 69 18.59 18.33 14.39
N VAL A 70 18.29 19.24 15.32
CA VAL A 70 17.16 19.15 16.28
C VAL A 70 15.80 19.22 15.57
N ALA A 71 15.73 19.76 14.35
CA ALA A 71 14.47 20.04 13.65
C ALA A 71 13.95 18.89 12.77
N GLY A 72 14.62 17.73 12.75
CA GLY A 72 14.25 16.69 11.79
C GLY A 72 14.75 16.97 10.38
N ARG A 73 14.84 15.94 9.54
CA ARG A 73 15.30 16.09 8.15
C ARG A 73 14.25 15.66 7.15
N SER A 74 14.02 16.49 6.13
CA SER A 74 13.25 16.10 4.95
C SER A 74 14.05 15.09 4.10
N PRO A 75 13.39 14.34 3.20
CA PRO A 75 14.08 13.46 2.24
C PRO A 75 15.19 14.17 1.43
N ALA A 76 15.00 15.45 1.08
CA ALA A 76 16.03 16.23 0.40
C ALA A 76 17.27 16.46 1.27
N GLN A 77 17.08 16.73 2.57
CA GLN A 77 18.18 16.96 3.51
C GLN A 77 18.96 15.68 3.86
N ALA A 78 18.39 14.50 3.64
CA ALA A 78 19.12 13.24 3.68
C ALA A 78 20.09 13.10 2.50
N LEU A 79 19.68 13.54 1.31
CA LEU A 79 20.57 13.59 0.15
C LEU A 79 21.70 14.59 0.35
N ASP A 80 21.40 15.77 0.92
CA ASP A 80 22.42 16.77 1.26
C ASP A 80 23.46 16.22 2.25
N ALA A 81 23.04 15.39 3.21
CA ALA A 81 23.94 14.73 4.16
C ALA A 81 24.98 13.86 3.45
N LEU A 82 24.54 13.13 2.43
CA LEU A 82 25.34 12.17 1.68
C LEU A 82 26.16 12.84 0.57
N TYR A 83 25.71 13.99 0.07
CA TYR A 83 26.31 14.69 -1.07
C TYR A 83 27.78 15.04 -0.85
N TYR A 84 28.14 15.45 0.37
CA TYR A 84 29.51 15.83 0.71
C TYR A 84 30.41 14.65 1.11
N VAL A 85 29.85 13.45 1.27
CA VAL A 85 30.62 12.26 1.63
C VAL A 85 31.38 11.75 0.41
N LYS A 86 32.62 11.32 0.63
CA LYS A 86 33.48 10.73 -0.39
C LYS A 86 33.78 9.27 -0.07
N THR A 87 33.93 8.44 -1.09
CA THR A 87 34.34 7.04 -0.97
C THR A 87 35.80 6.92 -0.50
N ALA A 88 36.27 5.69 -0.25
CA ALA A 88 37.70 5.40 -0.01
C ALA A 88 38.61 5.94 -1.13
N SER A 89 38.16 5.86 -2.38
CA SER A 89 38.89 6.35 -3.56
C SER A 89 38.76 7.86 -3.81
N GLY A 90 38.10 8.61 -2.91
CA GLY A 90 37.93 10.05 -3.03
C GLY A 90 36.83 10.50 -3.99
N GLN A 91 36.09 9.57 -4.59
CA GLN A 91 34.93 9.87 -5.44
C GLN A 91 33.72 10.31 -4.59
N PRO A 92 32.79 11.11 -5.12
CA PRO A 92 31.54 11.39 -4.42
C PRO A 92 30.78 10.11 -4.11
N LEU A 93 30.30 9.95 -2.87
CA LEU A 93 29.46 8.83 -2.47
C LEU A 93 28.13 8.88 -3.23
N LEU A 94 27.56 10.07 -3.41
CA LEU A 94 26.31 10.29 -4.11
C LEU A 94 26.56 10.99 -5.44
N GLU A 95 26.06 10.42 -6.53
CA GLU A 95 26.17 10.96 -7.89
C GLU A 95 24.77 11.18 -8.47
N TYR A 96 24.47 12.40 -8.91
CA TYR A 96 23.21 12.67 -9.59
C TYR A 96 23.22 12.08 -11.00
N ILE A 97 22.22 11.26 -11.32
CA ILE A 97 22.01 10.76 -12.67
C ILE A 97 21.10 11.77 -13.40
N PRO A 98 21.55 12.43 -14.49
CA PRO A 98 20.77 13.44 -15.21
C PRO A 98 19.68 12.80 -16.09
N SER A 99 18.93 11.87 -15.50
CA SER A 99 17.78 11.22 -16.09
C SER A 99 16.72 11.07 -15.01
N ARG A 100 15.48 11.43 -15.35
CA ARG A 100 14.33 11.20 -14.47
C ARG A 100 13.80 9.79 -14.72
N MET A 101 13.40 9.12 -13.65
CA MET A 101 12.49 8.01 -13.75
C MET A 101 11.09 8.61 -13.92
N LEU A 102 10.52 8.47 -15.11
CA LEU A 102 9.21 9.03 -15.41
C LEU A 102 8.13 8.29 -14.62
N SER A 103 7.15 9.02 -14.11
CA SER A 103 5.89 8.43 -13.66
C SER A 103 5.20 7.69 -14.80
N MET A 104 4.30 6.76 -14.48
CA MET A 104 3.51 6.08 -15.52
C MET A 104 2.76 7.07 -16.42
N ARG A 105 2.23 8.15 -15.83
CA ARG A 105 1.55 9.22 -16.56
C ARG A 105 2.51 9.95 -17.51
N SER A 106 3.65 10.44 -17.03
CA SER A 106 4.64 11.12 -17.87
C SER A 106 5.19 10.21 -18.96
N ALA A 107 5.44 8.94 -18.63
CA ALA A 107 5.88 7.92 -19.59
C ALA A 107 4.81 7.67 -20.65
N SER A 108 3.53 7.57 -20.27
CA SER A 108 2.41 7.43 -21.20
C SER A 108 2.28 8.63 -22.12
N VAL A 109 2.41 9.86 -21.63
CA VAL A 109 2.34 11.09 -22.45
C VAL A 109 3.49 11.11 -23.45
N LYS A 110 4.71 10.84 -23.00
CA LYS A 110 5.90 10.78 -23.87
C LYS A 110 5.75 9.69 -24.94
N SER A 111 5.29 8.49 -24.55
CA SER A 111 5.02 7.38 -25.47
C SER A 111 3.93 7.71 -26.49
N ASN A 112 2.86 8.38 -26.06
CA ASN A 112 1.78 8.79 -26.96
C ASN A 112 2.26 9.82 -27.99
N SER A 113 3.20 10.71 -27.61
CA SER A 113 3.82 11.62 -28.55
C SER A 113 4.68 10.88 -29.59
N ALA A 114 5.49 9.92 -29.15
CA ALA A 114 6.36 9.14 -30.03
C ALA A 114 5.56 8.23 -30.99
N LEU A 115 4.41 7.72 -30.55
CA LEU A 115 3.57 6.85 -31.38
C LEU A 115 3.02 7.54 -32.63
N LYS A 116 2.82 8.85 -32.63
CA LYS A 116 2.25 9.55 -33.80
C LYS A 116 3.08 9.35 -35.05
N ASP A 117 4.39 9.48 -34.92
CA ASP A 117 5.32 9.33 -36.05
C ASP A 117 5.45 7.85 -36.44
N ILE A 118 5.51 6.95 -35.44
CA ILE A 118 5.60 5.50 -35.64
C ILE A 118 4.34 4.95 -36.34
N GLU A 119 3.15 5.35 -35.89
CA GLU A 119 1.87 4.93 -36.48
C GLU A 119 1.72 5.48 -37.91
N LEU A 120 2.19 6.70 -38.18
CA LEU A 120 2.21 7.26 -39.53
C LEU A 120 3.12 6.45 -40.47
N GLU A 121 4.32 6.09 -40.02
CA GLU A 121 5.27 5.28 -40.81
C GLU A 121 4.74 3.86 -41.03
N LEU A 122 4.20 3.20 -39.99
CA LEU A 122 3.59 1.87 -40.12
C LEU A 122 2.36 1.90 -41.06
N ALA A 123 1.53 2.94 -40.99
CA ALA A 123 0.35 3.07 -41.86
C ALA A 123 0.71 3.23 -43.36
N GLN A 124 1.94 3.62 -43.69
CA GLN A 124 2.43 3.63 -45.07
C GLN A 124 2.76 2.21 -45.59
N GLN A 125 3.05 1.28 -44.68
CA GLN A 125 3.39 -0.12 -45.00
C GLN A 125 2.17 -1.05 -45.03
N LEU A 126 0.99 -0.57 -44.61
CA LEU A 126 -0.25 -1.36 -44.51
C LEU A 126 -1.22 -1.11 -45.67
N GLU A 127 -2.03 -2.12 -45.97
CA GLU A 127 -3.20 -2.00 -46.85
C GLU A 127 -4.23 -1.03 -46.26
N SER A 128 -5.05 -0.39 -47.12
CA SER A 128 -5.97 0.68 -46.68
C SER A 128 -6.95 0.24 -45.60
N GLY A 129 -7.37 -1.03 -45.57
CA GLY A 129 -8.31 -1.56 -44.57
C GLY A 129 -7.72 -1.79 -43.17
N ASP A 130 -6.40 -1.85 -43.05
CA ASP A 130 -5.72 -2.12 -41.78
C ASP A 130 -5.19 -0.85 -41.09
N LYS A 131 -5.21 0.30 -41.77
CA LYS A 131 -4.73 1.57 -41.21
C LYS A 131 -5.57 2.03 -40.00
N ASP A 132 -6.85 1.71 -40.00
CA ASP A 132 -7.77 2.04 -38.91
C ASP A 132 -7.45 1.30 -37.61
N LEU A 133 -6.64 0.23 -37.65
CA LEU A 133 -6.25 -0.52 -36.46
C LEU A 133 -5.55 0.37 -35.41
N PHE A 134 -4.74 1.34 -35.85
CA PHE A 134 -4.06 2.27 -34.94
C PHE A 134 -5.06 3.19 -34.21
N LEU A 135 -6.07 3.68 -34.93
CA LEU A 135 -7.16 4.48 -34.35
C LEU A 135 -7.98 3.64 -33.34
N LEU A 136 -8.33 2.40 -33.72
CA LEU A 136 -9.05 1.48 -32.84
C LEU A 136 -8.25 1.13 -31.57
N ALA A 137 -6.93 1.01 -31.68
CA ALA A 137 -6.07 0.82 -30.52
C ALA A 137 -5.99 2.05 -29.60
N GLN A 138 -6.43 3.24 -30.01
CA GLN A 138 -6.56 4.42 -29.13
C GLN A 138 -7.95 4.58 -28.50
N HIS A 139 -8.88 3.68 -28.82
CA HIS A 139 -10.27 3.81 -28.39
C HIS A 139 -10.42 3.74 -26.85
N PRO A 140 -11.31 4.53 -26.21
CA PRO A 140 -11.49 4.51 -24.76
C PRO A 140 -11.96 3.16 -24.20
N ASP A 141 -12.76 2.42 -24.98
CA ASP A 141 -13.22 1.06 -24.65
C ASP A 141 -12.10 0.03 -24.80
N GLU A 142 -11.81 -0.71 -23.73
CA GLU A 142 -10.75 -1.73 -23.70
C GLU A 142 -11.00 -2.95 -24.60
N ALA A 143 -12.26 -3.33 -24.81
CA ALA A 143 -12.60 -4.47 -25.66
C ALA A 143 -12.31 -4.16 -27.12
N ILE A 144 -12.56 -2.90 -27.55
CA ILE A 144 -12.22 -2.41 -28.89
C ILE A 144 -10.70 -2.42 -29.10
N ARG A 145 -9.93 -1.90 -28.13
CA ARG A 145 -8.46 -1.93 -28.20
C ARG A 145 -7.90 -3.35 -28.25
N SER A 146 -8.41 -4.22 -27.37
CA SER A 146 -8.05 -5.64 -27.33
C SER A 146 -8.32 -6.33 -28.69
N GLY A 147 -9.45 -6.01 -29.34
CA GLY A 147 -9.76 -6.47 -30.69
C GLY A 147 -8.80 -5.94 -31.75
N ALA A 148 -8.42 -4.66 -31.66
CA ALA A 148 -7.45 -4.06 -32.57
C ALA A 148 -6.08 -4.75 -32.47
N TYR A 149 -5.55 -4.97 -31.26
CA TYR A 149 -4.27 -5.66 -31.08
C TYR A 149 -4.27 -7.06 -31.67
N ARG A 150 -5.32 -7.87 -31.44
CA ARG A 150 -5.43 -9.20 -32.05
C ARG A 150 -5.32 -9.16 -33.58
N ARG A 151 -5.99 -8.20 -34.22
CA ARG A 151 -5.93 -8.03 -35.69
C ARG A 151 -4.57 -7.55 -36.19
N MET A 152 -3.83 -6.80 -35.37
CA MET A 152 -2.49 -6.31 -35.72
C MET A 152 -1.47 -7.45 -35.93
N ALA A 153 -1.67 -8.64 -35.34
CA ALA A 153 -0.76 -9.77 -35.56
C ALA A 153 -0.68 -10.16 -37.04
N THR A 154 -1.84 -10.22 -37.71
CA THR A 154 -1.91 -10.52 -39.14
C THR A 154 -1.41 -9.34 -39.98
N ALA A 155 -1.91 -8.13 -39.71
CA ALA A 155 -1.60 -6.95 -40.50
C ALA A 155 -0.10 -6.58 -40.46
N LEU A 156 0.54 -6.66 -39.29
CA LEU A 156 1.95 -6.32 -39.11
C LEU A 156 2.89 -7.48 -39.40
N GLY A 157 2.40 -8.69 -39.71
CA GLY A 157 3.25 -9.88 -39.91
C GLY A 157 4.30 -9.70 -41.02
N THR A 158 3.91 -9.12 -42.16
CA THR A 158 4.86 -8.80 -43.24
C THR A 158 5.77 -7.63 -42.87
N VAL A 159 5.22 -6.59 -42.24
CA VAL A 159 5.97 -5.39 -41.81
C VAL A 159 7.02 -5.72 -40.77
N MET A 160 6.76 -6.68 -39.89
CA MET A 160 7.72 -7.15 -38.88
C MET A 160 8.98 -7.75 -39.52
N LYS A 161 8.85 -8.41 -40.68
CA LYS A 161 9.98 -9.01 -41.40
C LYS A 161 10.87 -7.97 -42.07
N THR A 162 10.30 -6.85 -42.52
CA THR A 162 11.02 -5.78 -43.23
C THR A 162 11.43 -4.61 -42.33
N HIS A 163 10.65 -4.32 -41.29
CA HIS A 163 10.83 -3.20 -40.35
C HIS A 163 10.67 -3.64 -38.87
N PRO A 164 11.45 -4.63 -38.39
CA PRO A 164 11.27 -5.22 -37.05
C PRO A 164 11.43 -4.20 -35.91
N LEU A 165 12.32 -3.22 -36.07
CA LEU A 165 12.55 -2.19 -35.05
C LEU A 165 11.35 -1.25 -34.90
N LEU A 166 10.71 -0.88 -36.02
CA LEU A 166 9.55 0.03 -36.02
C LEU A 166 8.35 -0.63 -35.32
N VAL A 167 8.08 -1.89 -35.66
CA VAL A 167 7.03 -2.70 -35.01
C VAL A 167 7.34 -2.88 -33.52
N SER A 168 8.59 -3.19 -33.17
CA SER A 168 9.00 -3.34 -31.76
C SER A 168 8.83 -2.05 -30.94
N GLN A 169 9.16 -0.90 -31.52
CA GLN A 169 8.97 0.41 -30.88
C GLN A 169 7.48 0.72 -30.68
N TYR A 170 6.63 0.40 -31.66
CA TYR A 170 5.17 0.53 -31.52
C TYR A 170 4.66 -0.24 -30.31
N PHE A 171 4.96 -1.54 -30.20
CA PHE A 171 4.51 -2.37 -29.08
C PHE A 171 5.09 -1.93 -27.73
N LEU A 172 6.34 -1.43 -27.71
CA LEU A 172 6.93 -0.85 -26.50
C LEU A 172 6.13 0.36 -26.01
N HIS A 173 5.88 1.34 -26.88
CA HIS A 173 5.16 2.55 -26.50
C HIS A 173 3.70 2.28 -26.16
N ARG A 174 3.03 1.37 -26.89
CA ARG A 174 1.69 0.90 -26.55
C ARG A 174 1.63 0.18 -25.22
N GLY A 175 2.61 -0.66 -24.91
CA GLY A 175 2.68 -1.35 -23.62
C GLY A 175 2.74 -0.38 -22.44
N ILE A 176 3.49 0.73 -22.59
CA ILE A 176 3.56 1.79 -21.57
C ILE A 176 2.20 2.48 -21.39
N ILE A 177 1.50 2.80 -22.47
CA ILE A 177 0.19 3.48 -22.42
C ILE A 177 -0.88 2.57 -21.81
N GLU A 178 -0.97 1.32 -22.26
CA GLU A 178 -1.95 0.36 -21.73
C GLU A 178 -1.66 0.05 -20.26
N SER A 179 -0.39 -0.04 -19.86
CA SER A 179 -0.02 -0.19 -18.44
C SER A 179 -0.52 0.99 -17.62
N TYR A 180 -0.40 2.22 -18.12
CA TYR A 180 -0.91 3.41 -17.43
C TYR A 180 -2.43 3.39 -17.27
N TRP A 181 -3.17 3.03 -18.32
CA TRP A 181 -4.62 2.89 -18.24
C TRP A 181 -5.05 1.80 -17.26
N ASN A 182 -4.42 0.62 -17.33
CA ASN A 182 -4.70 -0.48 -16.40
C ASN A 182 -4.41 -0.11 -14.94
N ALA A 183 -3.30 0.60 -14.68
CA ALA A 183 -2.98 1.07 -13.33
C ALA A 183 -4.02 2.07 -12.83
N LYS A 184 -4.46 3.00 -13.70
CA LYS A 184 -5.51 3.97 -13.37
C LYS A 184 -6.84 3.28 -13.02
N ASP A 185 -7.24 2.29 -13.81
CA ASP A 185 -8.50 1.56 -13.61
C ASP A 185 -8.45 0.71 -12.32
N ASN A 186 -7.33 0.05 -12.05
CA ASN A 186 -7.12 -0.65 -10.78
C ASN A 186 -7.17 0.30 -9.59
N LEU A 187 -6.50 1.46 -9.65
CA LEU A 187 -6.55 2.45 -8.57
C LEU A 187 -7.97 2.93 -8.29
N ALA A 188 -8.75 3.22 -9.35
CA ALA A 188 -10.16 3.62 -9.20
C ALA A 188 -11.02 2.50 -8.61
N HIS A 189 -10.76 1.24 -8.98
CA HIS A 189 -11.44 0.08 -8.41
C HIS A 189 -11.09 -0.10 -6.92
N GLU A 190 -9.82 0.00 -6.56
CA GLU A 190 -9.34 -0.09 -5.18
C GLU A 190 -9.91 1.04 -4.31
N GLU A 191 -9.97 2.27 -4.82
CA GLU A 191 -10.62 3.40 -4.15
C GLU A 191 -12.10 3.11 -3.88
N LYS A 192 -12.84 2.60 -4.87
CA LYS A 192 -14.24 2.21 -4.69
C LYS A 192 -14.41 1.12 -3.62
N LEU A 193 -13.58 0.07 -3.65
CA LEU A 193 -13.62 -1.00 -2.65
C LEU A 193 -13.30 -0.49 -1.24
N ARG A 194 -12.36 0.45 -1.13
CA ARG A 194 -12.01 1.12 0.12
C ARG A 194 -13.19 1.94 0.65
N ASP A 195 -13.86 2.71 -0.20
CA ASP A 195 -15.04 3.50 0.19
C ASP A 195 -16.24 2.62 0.58
N GLU A 196 -16.42 1.47 -0.07
CA GLU A 196 -17.39 0.45 0.35
C GLU A 196 -17.03 -0.13 1.72
N THR A 197 -15.75 -0.48 1.92
CA THR A 197 -15.26 -1.01 3.19
C THR A 197 -15.45 -0.01 4.34
N PHE A 198 -15.13 1.27 4.12
CA PHE A 198 -15.34 2.31 5.14
C PHE A 198 -16.81 2.52 5.48
N ARG A 199 -17.71 2.46 4.51
CA ARG A 199 -19.17 2.57 4.76
C ARG A 199 -19.69 1.40 5.60
N GLU A 200 -19.23 0.19 5.33
CA GLU A 200 -19.61 -0.97 6.14
C GLU A 200 -19.02 -0.90 7.55
N LEU A 201 -17.78 -0.44 7.70
CA LEU A 201 -17.17 -0.22 9.02
C LEU A 201 -17.90 0.86 9.83
N ASP A 202 -18.26 1.98 9.21
CA ASP A 202 -19.06 3.05 9.86
C ASP A 202 -20.44 2.53 10.31
N LYS A 203 -21.08 1.69 9.49
CA LYS A 203 -22.33 1.03 9.86
C LYS A 203 -22.15 0.11 11.07
N ILE A 204 -21.12 -0.75 11.04
CA ILE A 204 -20.81 -1.64 12.16
C ILE A 204 -20.53 -0.84 13.43
N GLU A 205 -19.73 0.22 13.35
CA GLU A 205 -19.40 1.07 14.49
C GLU A 205 -20.65 1.65 15.16
N LYS A 206 -21.68 2.03 14.37
CA LYS A 206 -22.96 2.56 14.86
C LYS A 206 -23.89 1.50 15.44
N GLU A 207 -23.94 0.30 14.86
CA GLU A 207 -24.84 -0.78 15.28
C GLU A 207 -24.30 -1.58 16.48
N LEU A 208 -22.97 -1.60 16.66
CA LEU A 208 -22.30 -2.45 17.63
C LEU A 208 -22.65 -2.13 19.10
N PRO A 209 -22.79 -0.86 19.55
CA PRO A 209 -23.23 -0.55 20.91
C PRO A 209 -24.60 -1.14 21.25
N GLU A 210 -25.59 -1.02 20.36
CA GLU A 210 -26.93 -1.58 20.56
C GLU A 210 -26.90 -3.12 20.62
N LEU A 211 -26.08 -3.74 19.76
CA LEU A 211 -25.87 -5.19 19.79
C LEU A 211 -25.25 -5.65 21.12
N ILE A 212 -24.23 -4.94 21.61
CA ILE A 212 -23.58 -5.23 22.90
C ILE A 212 -24.58 -5.09 24.05
N GLU A 213 -25.39 -4.03 24.05
CA GLU A 213 -26.42 -3.82 25.07
C GLU A 213 -27.43 -4.97 25.07
N LYS A 214 -27.97 -5.33 23.89
CA LYS A 214 -28.90 -6.45 23.73
C LYS A 214 -28.30 -7.77 24.24
N ARG A 215 -27.05 -8.08 23.86
CA ARG A 215 -26.35 -9.28 24.34
C ARG A 215 -26.14 -9.28 25.84
N SER A 216 -25.81 -8.12 26.43
CA SER A 216 -25.69 -8.00 27.89
C SER A 216 -27.00 -8.31 28.61
N GLN A 217 -28.14 -7.86 28.07
CA GLN A 217 -29.47 -8.15 28.61
C GLN A 217 -29.82 -9.64 28.47
N GLU A 218 -29.48 -10.28 27.35
CA GLU A 218 -29.67 -11.72 27.15
C GLU A 218 -28.89 -12.54 28.18
N HIS A 219 -27.62 -12.22 28.40
CA HIS A 219 -26.78 -12.86 29.42
C HIS A 219 -27.29 -12.60 30.84
N ALA A 220 -27.79 -11.39 31.11
CA ALA A 220 -28.31 -11.01 32.42
C ALA A 220 -29.53 -11.83 32.86
N ARG A 221 -30.34 -12.36 31.92
CA ARG A 221 -31.52 -13.21 32.23
C ARG A 221 -31.16 -14.53 32.89
N ALA A 222 -29.94 -15.02 32.71
CA ALA A 222 -29.47 -16.26 33.33
C ALA A 222 -28.83 -16.04 34.71
N LEU A 223 -28.75 -14.80 35.19
CA LEU A 223 -28.08 -14.43 36.43
C LEU A 223 -29.06 -14.09 37.55
N LEU A 224 -28.56 -14.06 38.79
CA LEU A 224 -29.32 -13.52 39.92
C LEU A 224 -29.60 -12.02 39.69
N PRO A 225 -30.74 -11.46 40.17
CA PRO A 225 -31.13 -10.08 39.88
C PRO A 225 -30.09 -9.00 40.20
N THR A 226 -29.25 -9.21 41.23
CA THR A 226 -28.17 -8.28 41.59
C THR A 226 -27.00 -8.37 40.60
N GLN A 227 -26.61 -9.58 40.21
CA GLN A 227 -25.55 -9.82 39.22
C GLN A 227 -25.97 -9.34 37.83
N ALA A 228 -27.23 -9.59 37.45
CA ALA A 228 -27.84 -9.09 36.23
C ALA A 228 -27.74 -7.56 36.11
N ARG A 229 -28.13 -6.84 37.17
CA ARG A 229 -28.04 -5.37 37.24
C ARG A 229 -26.60 -4.87 37.15
N LEU A 230 -25.68 -5.51 37.86
CA LEU A 230 -24.25 -5.18 37.83
C LEU A 230 -23.67 -5.36 36.42
N LEU A 231 -23.96 -6.48 35.76
CA LEU A 231 -23.51 -6.74 34.39
C LEU A 231 -23.98 -5.65 33.44
N VAL A 232 -25.29 -5.39 33.37
CA VAL A 232 -25.86 -4.39 32.44
C VAL A 232 -25.29 -2.99 32.74
N SER A 233 -25.19 -2.61 34.03
CA SER A 233 -24.63 -1.32 34.43
C SER A 233 -23.15 -1.17 34.04
N ASN A 234 -22.35 -2.22 34.22
CA ASN A 234 -20.93 -2.20 33.87
C ASN A 234 -20.74 -2.08 32.36
N ILE A 235 -21.52 -2.82 31.57
CA ILE A 235 -21.47 -2.75 30.10
C ILE A 235 -21.88 -1.36 29.60
N ALA A 236 -22.98 -0.80 30.12
CA ALA A 236 -23.40 0.56 29.78
C ALA A 236 -22.33 1.60 30.13
N HIS A 237 -21.67 1.45 31.28
CA HIS A 237 -20.56 2.33 31.67
C HIS A 237 -19.34 2.21 30.74
N ILE A 238 -18.97 0.99 30.34
CA ILE A 238 -17.89 0.77 29.37
C ILE A 238 -18.21 1.46 28.04
N ILE A 239 -19.40 1.23 27.48
CA ILE A 239 -19.82 1.85 26.21
C ILE A 239 -19.77 3.38 26.33
N GLY A 240 -20.38 3.96 27.37
CA GLY A 240 -20.38 5.41 27.56
C GLY A 240 -18.97 5.99 27.74
N SER A 241 -18.05 5.24 28.36
CA SER A 241 -16.65 5.63 28.48
C SER A 241 -15.90 5.60 27.14
N LEU A 242 -16.28 4.72 26.20
CA LEU A 242 -15.68 4.67 24.87
C LEU A 242 -16.22 5.74 23.91
N GLU A 243 -17.44 6.24 24.15
CA GLU A 243 -18.12 7.22 23.29
C GLU A 243 -17.80 8.69 23.65
N THR A 244 -17.13 8.90 24.77
CA THR A 244 -16.72 10.24 25.21
C THR A 244 -15.57 10.81 24.37
N THR A 245 -15.51 12.14 24.28
CA THR A 245 -14.40 12.87 23.66
C THR A 245 -13.17 12.97 24.57
N ASP A 246 -13.32 12.69 25.88
CA ASP A 246 -12.20 12.69 26.84
C ASP A 246 -11.32 11.43 26.70
N ALA A 247 -10.04 11.62 26.39
CA ALA A 247 -9.11 10.51 26.20
C ALA A 247 -8.88 9.69 27.47
N GLY A 248 -8.88 10.34 28.65
CA GLY A 248 -8.70 9.67 29.94
C GLY A 248 -9.85 8.69 30.24
N ALA A 249 -11.08 9.12 30.00
CA ALA A 249 -12.27 8.28 30.15
C ALA A 249 -12.29 7.13 29.12
N ARG A 250 -11.88 7.36 27.87
CA ARG A 250 -11.72 6.26 26.89
C ARG A 250 -10.69 5.23 27.34
N HIS A 251 -9.54 5.67 27.85
CA HIS A 251 -8.52 4.79 28.42
C HIS A 251 -9.06 3.97 29.60
N ALA A 252 -9.84 4.58 30.49
CA ALA A 252 -10.52 3.86 31.56
C ALA A 252 -11.54 2.83 31.01
N GLY A 253 -12.25 3.16 29.93
CA GLY A 253 -13.12 2.23 29.20
C GLY A 253 -12.36 1.02 28.64
N TYR A 254 -11.21 1.24 27.99
CA TYR A 254 -10.34 0.16 27.50
C TYR A 254 -9.85 -0.77 28.63
N ALA A 255 -9.37 -0.20 29.73
CA ALA A 255 -8.95 -0.97 30.89
C ALA A 255 -10.11 -1.77 31.50
N SER A 256 -11.31 -1.19 31.55
CA SER A 256 -12.53 -1.85 32.03
C SER A 256 -12.93 -3.06 31.18
N ILE A 257 -12.70 -3.03 29.86
CA ILE A 257 -12.92 -4.18 28.98
C ILE A 257 -11.97 -5.31 29.32
N VAL A 258 -10.68 -5.03 29.52
CA VAL A 258 -9.70 -6.05 29.90
C VAL A 258 -10.08 -6.69 31.23
N GLU A 259 -10.44 -5.89 32.23
CA GLU A 259 -10.82 -6.40 33.54
C GLU A 259 -12.10 -7.25 33.47
N TYR A 260 -13.10 -6.79 32.72
CA TYR A 260 -14.30 -7.57 32.45
C TYR A 260 -13.97 -8.89 31.74
N ALA A 261 -13.10 -8.87 30.73
CA ALA A 261 -12.70 -10.05 29.98
C ALA A 261 -12.00 -11.11 30.84
N ARG A 262 -11.22 -10.71 31.86
CA ARG A 262 -10.58 -11.63 32.82
C ARG A 262 -11.57 -12.36 33.71
N GLN A 263 -12.67 -11.69 34.06
CA GLN A 263 -13.68 -12.20 35.00
C GLN A 263 -14.86 -12.88 34.29
N ALA A 264 -15.06 -12.62 33.00
CA ALA A 264 -16.19 -13.11 32.23
C ALA A 264 -16.19 -14.66 32.13
N PRO A 265 -17.29 -15.34 32.46
CA PRO A 265 -17.42 -16.78 32.25
C PRO A 265 -17.39 -17.13 30.76
N PRO A 266 -17.09 -18.40 30.40
CA PRO A 266 -17.07 -18.84 29.00
C PRO A 266 -18.36 -18.55 28.22
N SER A 267 -19.51 -18.50 28.89
CA SER A 267 -20.80 -18.17 28.28
C SER A 267 -20.86 -16.73 27.76
N GLN A 268 -20.06 -15.80 28.26
CA GLN A 268 -20.05 -14.38 27.89
C GLN A 268 -18.92 -14.01 26.91
N ARG A 269 -18.25 -15.00 26.31
CA ARG A 269 -17.13 -14.78 25.38
C ARG A 269 -17.51 -13.96 24.16
N ASP A 270 -18.72 -14.14 23.64
CA ASP A 270 -19.25 -13.37 22.50
C ASP A 270 -19.41 -11.88 22.85
N LEU A 271 -19.88 -11.58 24.05
CA LEU A 271 -20.01 -10.22 24.56
C LEU A 271 -18.64 -9.54 24.72
N VAL A 272 -17.65 -10.27 25.25
CA VAL A 272 -16.26 -9.78 25.34
C VAL A 272 -15.69 -9.50 23.94
N ASP A 273 -15.96 -10.37 22.97
CA ASP A 273 -15.48 -10.19 21.60
C ASP A 273 -16.09 -8.94 20.94
N HIS A 274 -17.40 -8.71 21.11
CA HIS A 274 -18.02 -7.48 20.62
C HIS A 274 -17.45 -6.21 21.28
N LEU A 275 -17.19 -6.24 22.58
CA LEU A 275 -16.55 -5.12 23.29
C LEU A 275 -15.14 -4.82 22.75
N ARG A 276 -14.34 -5.86 22.47
CA ARG A 276 -13.01 -5.70 21.86
C ARG A 276 -13.08 -5.13 20.45
N CYS A 277 -14.05 -5.57 19.66
CA CYS A 277 -14.30 -5.00 18.34
C CYS A 277 -14.65 -3.51 18.43
N LEU A 278 -15.58 -3.14 19.32
CA LEU A 278 -15.97 -1.74 19.54
C LEU A 278 -14.77 -0.91 19.99
N ALA A 279 -13.99 -1.42 20.94
CA ALA A 279 -12.78 -0.75 21.41
C ALA A 279 -11.77 -0.49 20.29
N LEU A 280 -11.58 -1.45 19.37
CA LEU A 280 -10.67 -1.30 18.24
C LEU A 280 -11.16 -0.19 17.30
N LEU A 281 -12.44 -0.22 16.92
CA LEU A 281 -13.04 0.80 16.05
C LEU A 281 -12.92 2.19 16.66
N ARG A 282 -13.24 2.34 17.96
CA ARG A 282 -13.13 3.62 18.67
C ARG A 282 -11.70 4.10 18.82
N ALA A 283 -10.75 3.20 19.09
CA ALA A 283 -9.33 3.56 19.21
C ALA A 283 -8.77 4.10 17.89
N VAL A 284 -9.18 3.50 16.77
CA VAL A 284 -8.82 3.96 15.42
C VAL A 284 -9.50 5.31 15.11
N ALA A 285 -10.82 5.40 15.32
CA ALA A 285 -11.58 6.62 15.03
C ALA A 285 -11.09 7.84 15.83
N ASN A 286 -10.69 7.64 17.09
CA ASN A 286 -10.20 8.71 17.97
C ASN A 286 -8.68 8.88 17.97
N SER A 287 -7.94 8.04 17.23
CA SER A 287 -6.47 8.06 17.20
C SER A 287 -5.81 7.91 18.59
N ASP A 288 -6.33 7.01 19.44
CA ASP A 288 -5.91 6.87 20.84
C ASP A 288 -4.51 6.26 21.04
N ASN A 289 -3.80 5.90 19.97
CA ASN A 289 -2.37 5.50 19.96
C ASN A 289 -1.96 4.51 21.06
N LEU A 290 -2.87 3.61 21.49
CA LEU A 290 -2.67 2.72 22.63
C LEU A 290 -1.39 1.88 22.53
N LYS A 291 -1.00 1.47 21.33
CA LYS A 291 0.26 0.74 21.10
C LYS A 291 1.50 1.51 21.56
N ILE A 292 1.47 2.84 21.49
CA ILE A 292 2.60 3.71 21.84
C ILE A 292 2.52 4.14 23.31
N THR A 293 1.33 4.55 23.76
CA THR A 293 1.15 5.15 25.10
C THR A 293 0.91 4.10 26.18
N HIS A 294 0.35 2.94 25.82
CA HIS A 294 -0.12 1.91 26.74
C HIS A 294 0.04 0.49 26.13
N GLU A 295 1.26 0.13 25.73
CA GLU A 295 1.55 -1.13 25.02
C GLU A 295 0.95 -2.37 25.70
N ALA A 296 1.14 -2.54 27.02
CA ALA A 296 0.58 -3.67 27.76
C ALA A 296 -0.96 -3.74 27.68
N LEU A 297 -1.64 -2.59 27.72
CA LEU A 297 -3.10 -2.53 27.56
C LEU A 297 -3.50 -2.91 26.13
N PHE A 298 -2.75 -2.46 25.13
CA PHE A 298 -2.98 -2.83 23.73
C PHE A 298 -2.86 -4.35 23.53
N GLU A 299 -1.80 -4.96 24.05
CA GLU A 299 -1.59 -6.41 23.94
C GLU A 299 -2.72 -7.20 24.60
N GLU A 300 -3.08 -6.88 25.84
CA GLU A 300 -4.15 -7.58 26.56
C GLU A 300 -5.54 -7.38 25.93
N LEU A 301 -5.79 -6.20 25.39
CA LEU A 301 -7.07 -5.85 24.79
C LEU A 301 -7.26 -6.48 23.42
N PHE A 302 -6.23 -6.43 22.56
CA PHE A 302 -6.35 -6.76 21.14
C PHE A 302 -5.58 -8.02 20.69
N LEU A 303 -4.59 -8.51 21.45
CA LEU A 303 -3.81 -9.71 21.11
C LEU A 303 -4.19 -10.89 22.01
N VAL A 304 -5.47 -11.25 21.98
CA VAL A 304 -6.06 -12.36 22.77
C VAL A 304 -5.32 -13.67 22.51
N GLU A 305 -4.93 -13.90 21.27
CA GLU A 305 -4.06 -14.98 20.83
C GLU A 305 -2.72 -14.35 20.39
N PRO A 306 -1.68 -14.32 21.25
CA PRO A 306 -0.44 -13.56 20.99
C PRO A 306 0.32 -14.01 19.73
N THR A 307 0.13 -15.27 19.32
CA THR A 307 0.75 -15.84 18.13
C THR A 307 -0.01 -15.54 16.84
N VAL A 308 -1.15 -14.85 16.92
CA VAL A 308 -2.05 -14.56 15.80
C VAL A 308 -2.02 -13.08 15.48
N THR A 309 -1.94 -12.73 14.19
CA THR A 309 -1.97 -11.33 13.74
C THR A 309 -3.29 -10.67 14.12
N LEU A 310 -3.30 -9.35 14.31
CA LEU A 310 -4.49 -8.59 14.70
C LEU A 310 -5.71 -8.91 13.81
N SER A 311 -5.56 -8.91 12.48
CA SER A 311 -6.63 -9.22 11.53
C SER A 311 -7.22 -10.64 11.62
N ARG A 312 -6.54 -11.55 12.33
CA ARG A 312 -6.95 -12.96 12.50
C ARG A 312 -7.44 -13.27 13.91
N GLN A 313 -7.48 -12.28 14.80
CA GLN A 313 -8.00 -12.45 16.15
C GLN A 313 -9.47 -12.89 16.11
N ARG A 314 -9.88 -13.75 17.04
CA ARG A 314 -11.24 -14.35 17.06
C ARG A 314 -12.35 -13.31 16.96
N TYR A 315 -12.23 -12.20 17.70
CA TYR A 315 -13.24 -11.14 17.74
C TYR A 315 -13.38 -10.34 16.43
N LEU A 316 -12.51 -10.60 15.45
CA LEU A 316 -12.52 -9.98 14.12
C LEU A 316 -12.90 -10.96 12.99
N GLN A 317 -13.15 -12.23 13.30
CA GLN A 317 -13.43 -13.24 12.27
C GLN A 317 -14.65 -12.89 11.42
N SER A 318 -15.71 -12.35 12.01
CA SER A 318 -16.91 -11.90 11.30
C SER A 318 -16.70 -10.67 10.41
N TYR A 319 -15.56 -9.98 10.55
CA TYR A 319 -15.21 -8.76 9.82
C TYR A 319 -14.01 -8.97 8.91
N ARG A 320 -13.55 -10.21 8.75
CA ARG A 320 -12.34 -10.52 7.99
C ARG A 320 -12.35 -9.97 6.57
N GLU A 321 -13.50 -10.02 5.90
CA GLU A 321 -13.64 -9.47 4.53
C GLU A 321 -13.52 -7.95 4.44
N LEU A 322 -13.65 -7.24 5.57
CA LEU A 322 -13.45 -5.78 5.66
C LEU A 322 -12.01 -5.43 6.09
N LEU A 323 -11.31 -6.36 6.75
CA LEU A 323 -9.95 -6.17 7.26
C LEU A 323 -8.87 -6.68 6.32
N ASP A 324 -9.16 -7.74 5.57
CA ASP A 324 -8.29 -8.21 4.51
C ASP A 324 -8.40 -7.19 3.36
N ASN A 325 -7.33 -6.41 3.13
CA ASN A 325 -7.29 -5.44 2.05
C ASN A 325 -7.62 -6.16 0.72
N ARG A 326 -8.77 -5.81 0.14
CA ARG A 326 -9.22 -6.33 -1.16
C ARG A 326 -8.42 -5.66 -2.28
N HIS A 327 -7.11 -5.90 -2.34
CA HIS A 327 -6.33 -5.53 -3.52
C HIS A 327 -6.49 -6.64 -4.56
N SER A 328 -7.22 -6.34 -5.64
CA SER A 328 -7.25 -7.17 -6.84
C SER A 328 -6.61 -6.38 -7.97
N THR A 329 -5.36 -6.71 -8.30
CA THR A 329 -4.76 -6.21 -9.54
C THR A 329 -5.34 -6.99 -10.70
N VAL A 330 -6.22 -6.37 -11.47
CA VAL A 330 -6.76 -6.93 -12.71
C VAL A 330 -5.83 -6.52 -13.85
N ILE A 331 -5.48 -7.47 -14.72
CA ILE A 331 -4.76 -7.17 -15.96
C ILE A 331 -5.78 -6.98 -17.07
N SER A 332 -5.82 -5.79 -17.66
CA SER A 332 -6.75 -5.46 -18.74
C SER A 332 -6.61 -6.43 -19.92
N PRO A 333 -7.72 -6.87 -20.53
CA PRO A 333 -7.73 -7.62 -21.78
C PRO A 333 -6.95 -6.96 -22.92
N ALA A 334 -6.80 -5.63 -22.90
CA ALA A 334 -6.01 -4.90 -23.90
C ALA A 334 -4.51 -5.19 -23.75
N ILE A 335 -3.96 -5.19 -22.52
CA ILE A 335 -2.55 -5.55 -22.25
C ILE A 335 -2.27 -6.99 -22.65
N LEU A 336 -3.16 -7.93 -22.28
CA LEU A 336 -2.98 -9.34 -22.60
C LEU A 336 -3.00 -9.57 -24.11
N ALA A 337 -3.91 -8.91 -24.83
CA ALA A 337 -3.95 -8.98 -26.29
C ALA A 337 -2.68 -8.39 -26.91
N LEU A 338 -2.23 -7.21 -26.45
CA LEU A 338 -1.00 -6.57 -26.93
C LEU A 338 0.22 -7.49 -26.77
N GLN A 339 0.37 -8.13 -25.59
CA GLN A 339 1.48 -9.02 -25.30
C GLN A 339 1.44 -10.29 -26.18
N ARG A 340 0.27 -10.91 -26.34
CA ARG A 340 0.11 -12.08 -27.22
C ARG A 340 0.44 -11.74 -28.67
N THR A 341 -0.09 -10.63 -29.18
CA THR A 341 0.21 -10.15 -30.53
C THR A 341 1.71 -9.94 -30.73
N LYS A 342 2.41 -9.36 -29.74
CA LYS A 342 3.86 -9.20 -29.78
C LYS A 342 4.59 -10.55 -29.83
N GLU A 343 4.17 -11.52 -29.02
CA GLU A 343 4.74 -12.88 -29.00
C GLU A 343 4.53 -13.61 -30.31
N GLU A 344 3.33 -13.53 -30.90
CA GLU A 344 2.99 -14.09 -32.20
C GLU A 344 3.89 -13.50 -33.30
N LEU A 345 4.05 -12.18 -33.35
CA LEU A 345 4.90 -11.50 -34.33
C LEU A 345 6.39 -11.85 -34.18
N LEU A 346 6.87 -12.14 -32.96
CA LEU A 346 8.27 -12.52 -32.72
C LEU A 346 8.55 -14.01 -33.00
N SER A 347 7.51 -14.82 -33.16
CA SER A 347 7.62 -16.26 -33.40
C SER A 347 7.66 -16.62 -34.89
N HIS A 348 7.53 -15.63 -35.79
CA HIS A 348 7.46 -15.75 -37.25
C HIS A 348 8.54 -14.93 -37.95
#